data_AF-A0A0S7BLY7-F1
#
_entry.id   AF-A0A0S7BLY7-F1
#
_cell.length_a   1.000
_cell.length_b   1.000
_cell.length_c   1.000
_cell.angle_alpha   90.00
_cell.angle_beta   90.00
_cell.angle_gamma   90.00
#
_symmetry.space_group_name_H-M   'P 1'
#
loop_
_entity.id
_entity.type
_entity.pdbx_description
1 polymer ?
#
loop_
_entity_poly.entity_id
_entity_poly.type
_entity_poly.pdbx_seq_one_letter_code
_entity_poly.pdbx_strand_id
1 'polypeptide(L)'
;MDLQMTATLAETLDRCNLAFFEGQPLTALERYELVREIAANLEREETDGLRLFTGEHVRTRFAMNAITCEESARAMILLDSPTVDGVMALEEARQRLVGKCFTDGCTLGECAQAAVGWLRYLAVTDFADTQRRLEAGLKMVNGLRDGLGRWKGLPFYYTLLMLSEQDSPDARRELRYAASTCERLLSMQAPDDVYGQRRRAVLERVLCLC
;
A
#
# COMPACT_ATOMS: atom_id res chain seq x y z
N MET A 1 20.97 -30.70 4.92
CA MET A 1 19.62 -30.29 4.46
C MET A 1 19.41 -28.93 5.05
N ASP A 2 19.88 -27.89 4.35
CA ASP A 2 19.78 -26.52 4.83
C ASP A 2 18.30 -26.15 4.86
N LEU A 3 17.79 -25.88 6.06
CA LEU A 3 16.48 -25.27 6.24
C LEU A 3 16.58 -23.87 5.61
N GLN A 4 16.15 -23.73 4.35
CA GLN A 4 15.92 -22.41 3.78
C GLN A 4 14.95 -21.69 4.70
N MET A 5 15.43 -20.63 5.36
CA MET A 5 14.57 -19.73 6.10
C MET A 5 13.56 -19.17 5.10
N THR A 6 12.28 -19.50 5.29
CA THR A 6 11.18 -18.90 4.53
C THR A 6 11.21 -17.39 4.77
N ALA A 7 11.11 -16.60 3.70
CA ALA A 7 11.01 -15.15 3.81
C ALA A 7 9.83 -14.77 4.73
N THR A 8 9.99 -13.69 5.48
CA THR A 8 8.91 -13.11 6.28
C THR A 8 7.79 -12.61 5.38
N LEU A 9 6.58 -12.41 5.93
CA LEU A 9 5.49 -11.81 5.15
C LEU A 9 5.88 -10.41 4.69
N ALA A 10 6.53 -9.63 5.55
CA ALA A 10 6.98 -8.28 5.20
C ALA A 10 7.95 -8.27 4.01
N GLU A 11 8.94 -9.16 3.98
CA GLU A 11 9.88 -9.29 2.85
C GLU A 11 9.17 -9.75 1.57
N THR A 12 8.20 -10.67 1.70
CA THR A 12 7.43 -11.18 0.57
C THR A 12 6.56 -10.07 -0.05
N LEU A 13 5.88 -9.28 0.79
CA LEU A 13 5.09 -8.12 0.36
C LEU A 13 5.98 -7.02 -0.23
N ASP A 14 7.19 -6.83 0.31
CA ASP A 14 8.15 -5.87 -0.23
C ASP A 14 8.61 -6.25 -1.65
N ARG A 15 8.90 -7.53 -1.88
CA ARG A 15 9.21 -8.08 -3.21
C ARG A 15 8.06 -7.87 -4.20
N CYS A 16 6.82 -8.16 -3.78
CA CYS A 16 5.62 -7.93 -4.60
C CYS A 16 5.48 -6.45 -4.95
N ASN A 17 5.55 -5.57 -3.96
CA ASN A 17 5.43 -4.13 -4.16
C ASN A 17 6.51 -3.57 -5.06
N LEU A 18 7.76 -4.05 -4.95
CA LEU A 18 8.84 -3.66 -5.84
C LEU A 18 8.54 -4.05 -7.29
N ALA A 19 8.16 -5.31 -7.52
CA ALA A 19 7.83 -5.79 -8.86
C ALA A 19 6.68 -4.99 -9.50
N PHE A 20 5.61 -4.72 -8.74
CA PHE A 20 4.49 -3.91 -9.23
C PHE A 20 4.88 -2.45 -9.44
N PHE A 21 5.70 -1.89 -8.56
CA PHE A 21 6.16 -0.52 -8.68
C PHE A 21 7.02 -0.33 -9.92
N GLU A 22 7.92 -1.26 -10.22
CA GLU A 22 8.82 -1.21 -11.38
C GLU A 22 8.16 -1.68 -12.69
N GLY A 23 6.93 -2.22 -12.62
CA GLY A 23 6.27 -2.84 -13.77
C GLY A 23 7.00 -4.10 -14.25
N GLN A 24 7.73 -4.78 -13.35
CA GLN A 24 8.47 -5.99 -13.68
C GLN A 24 7.48 -7.14 -13.93
N PRO A 25 7.57 -7.82 -15.08
CA PRO A 25 6.78 -9.02 -15.31
C PRO A 25 7.24 -10.15 -14.39
N LEU A 26 6.28 -10.82 -13.75
CA LEU A 26 6.50 -12.04 -12.96
C LEU A 26 6.04 -13.26 -13.75
N THR A 27 6.88 -14.30 -13.77
CA THR A 27 6.55 -15.62 -14.33
C THR A 27 5.43 -16.30 -13.53
N ALA A 28 4.80 -17.31 -14.14
CA ALA A 28 3.76 -18.10 -13.46
C ALA A 28 4.28 -18.78 -12.19
N LEU A 29 5.54 -19.26 -12.20
CA LEU A 29 6.17 -19.88 -11.04
C LEU A 29 6.39 -18.86 -9.91
N GLU A 30 6.95 -17.69 -10.23
CA GLU A 30 7.15 -16.62 -9.23
C GLU A 30 5.83 -16.16 -8.61
N ARG A 31 4.78 -16.00 -9.43
CA ARG A 31 3.43 -15.66 -8.93
C ARG A 31 2.90 -16.74 -7.98
N TYR A 32 3.04 -18.00 -8.35
CA TYR A 32 2.64 -19.13 -7.52
C TYR A 32 3.38 -19.15 -6.18
N GLU A 33 4.70 -18.96 -6.19
CA GLU A 33 5.53 -18.97 -4.98
C GLU A 33 5.19 -17.82 -4.05
N LEU A 34 5.04 -16.60 -4.58
CA LEU A 34 4.67 -15.42 -3.80
C LEU A 34 3.28 -15.57 -3.16
N VAL A 35 2.28 -16.06 -3.90
CA VAL A 35 0.94 -16.29 -3.34
C VAL A 35 0.97 -17.33 -2.23
N ARG A 36 1.71 -18.44 -2.43
CA ARG A 36 1.87 -19.47 -1.42
C ARG A 36 2.57 -18.93 -0.16
N GLU A 37 3.63 -18.13 -0.33
CA GLU A 37 4.36 -17.49 0.77
C GLU A 37 3.48 -16.51 1.54
N ILE A 38 2.68 -15.68 0.86
CA ILE A 38 1.72 -14.77 1.49
C ILE A 38 0.68 -15.56 2.29
N ALA A 39 0.03 -16.55 1.66
CA ALA A 39 -1.02 -17.35 2.29
C ALA A 39 -0.51 -18.08 3.55
N ALA A 40 0.70 -18.64 3.50
CA ALA A 40 1.29 -19.38 4.62
C ALA A 40 1.64 -18.49 5.82
N ASN A 41 1.95 -17.21 5.60
CA ASN A 41 2.42 -16.30 6.65
C ASN A 41 1.36 -15.29 7.12
N LEU A 42 0.27 -15.08 6.38
CA LEU A 42 -0.78 -14.11 6.72
C LEU A 42 -1.35 -14.26 8.13
N GLU A 43 -1.45 -15.48 8.65
CA GLU A 43 -1.94 -15.73 10.01
C GLU A 43 -0.86 -15.69 11.09
N ARG A 44 0.41 -15.81 10.68
CA ARG A 44 1.52 -16.12 11.59
C ARG A 44 2.45 -14.93 11.82
N GLU A 45 2.39 -13.92 10.97
CA GLU A 45 3.32 -12.79 11.00
C GLU A 45 3.10 -11.92 12.24
N GLU A 46 4.16 -11.74 13.02
CA GLU A 46 4.26 -10.66 14.00
C GLU A 46 4.60 -9.37 13.27
N THR A 47 3.71 -8.38 13.35
CA THR A 47 3.86 -7.13 12.59
C THR A 47 4.71 -6.06 13.30
N ASP A 48 5.52 -6.46 14.29
CA ASP A 48 6.30 -5.52 15.09
C ASP A 48 7.39 -4.85 14.23
N GLY A 49 7.36 -3.51 14.20
CA GLY A 49 8.35 -2.72 13.46
C GLY A 49 8.11 -2.63 11.94
N LEU A 50 6.89 -2.93 11.47
CA LEU A 50 6.51 -2.82 10.06
C LEU A 50 6.95 -1.46 9.46
N ARG A 51 7.64 -1.56 8.32
CA ARG A 51 7.92 -0.43 7.43
C ARG A 51 7.04 -0.55 6.20
N LEU A 52 6.48 0.57 5.77
CA LEU A 52 5.82 0.67 4.47
C LEU A 52 6.85 0.53 3.36
N PHE A 53 6.41 0.25 2.13
CA PHE A 53 7.29 0.15 0.95
C PHE A 53 8.22 1.37 0.78
N THR A 54 7.74 2.55 1.19
CA THR A 54 8.47 3.84 1.19
C THR A 54 9.38 4.07 2.41
N GLY A 55 9.49 3.08 3.29
CA GLY A 55 10.31 3.07 4.50
C GLY A 55 9.71 3.76 5.72
N GLU A 56 8.52 4.37 5.58
CA GLU A 56 7.81 5.05 6.67
C GLU A 56 7.37 4.04 7.74
N HIS A 57 7.54 4.41 9.00
CA HIS A 57 7.16 3.57 10.14
C HIS A 57 5.67 3.67 10.45
N VAL A 58 5.05 2.51 10.65
CA VAL A 58 3.71 2.41 11.21
C VAL A 58 3.83 2.24 12.72
N ARG A 59 3.11 3.04 13.51
CA ARG A 59 3.36 3.16 14.96
C ARG A 59 2.55 2.20 15.83
N THR A 60 1.41 1.73 15.35
CA THR A 60 0.50 0.91 16.17
C THR A 60 0.26 -0.44 15.57
N ARG A 61 0.15 -1.45 16.43
CA ARG A 61 -0.14 -2.83 16.04
C ARG A 61 -1.44 -2.92 15.24
N PHE A 62 -2.42 -2.07 15.55
CA PHE A 62 -3.64 -1.95 14.77
C PHE A 62 -3.38 -1.60 13.30
N ALA A 63 -2.68 -0.49 13.04
CA ALA A 63 -2.39 -0.07 11.67
C ALA A 63 -1.42 -1.04 10.98
N MET A 64 -0.48 -1.63 11.71
CA MET A 64 0.44 -2.62 11.17
C MET A 64 -0.30 -3.88 10.69
N ASN A 65 -1.22 -4.41 11.51
CA ASN A 65 -2.05 -5.56 11.14
C ASN A 65 -2.99 -5.24 9.97
N ALA A 66 -3.64 -4.07 9.99
CA ALA A 66 -4.55 -3.67 8.92
C ALA A 66 -3.81 -3.55 7.58
N ILE A 67 -2.71 -2.79 7.53
CA ILE A 67 -1.93 -2.59 6.30
C ILE A 67 -1.33 -3.89 5.80
N THR A 68 -0.84 -4.76 6.69
CA THR A 68 -0.32 -6.08 6.29
C THR A 68 -1.42 -6.93 5.64
N CYS A 69 -2.64 -6.92 6.20
CA CYS A 69 -3.79 -7.63 5.64
C CYS A 69 -4.24 -7.05 4.29
N GLU A 70 -4.30 -5.71 4.18
CA GLU A 70 -4.64 -4.98 2.95
C GLU A 70 -3.64 -5.25 1.83
N GLU A 71 -2.34 -5.13 2.12
CA GLU A 71 -1.27 -5.34 1.14
C GLU A 71 -1.17 -6.81 0.72
N SER A 72 -1.42 -7.75 1.63
CA SER A 72 -1.51 -9.18 1.30
C SER A 72 -2.66 -9.47 0.36
N ALA A 73 -3.86 -8.94 0.67
CA ALA A 73 -5.03 -9.11 -0.19
C ALA A 73 -4.80 -8.47 -1.57
N ARG A 74 -4.26 -7.25 -1.60
CA ARG A 74 -3.89 -6.54 -2.84
C ARG A 74 -2.88 -7.35 -3.67
N ALA A 75 -1.82 -7.86 -3.05
CA ALA A 75 -0.81 -8.65 -3.74
C ALA A 75 -1.41 -9.93 -4.33
N MET A 76 -2.22 -10.68 -3.57
CA MET A 76 -2.86 -11.90 -4.08
C MET A 76 -3.79 -11.63 -5.28
N ILE A 77 -4.48 -10.50 -5.32
CA ILE A 77 -5.28 -10.09 -6.49
C ILE A 77 -4.39 -9.78 -7.69
N LEU A 78 -3.34 -8.96 -7.51
CA LEU A 78 -2.44 -8.57 -8.60
C LEU A 78 -1.60 -9.73 -9.16
N LEU A 79 -1.30 -10.72 -8.33
CA LEU A 79 -0.62 -11.94 -8.73
C LEU A 79 -1.55 -12.90 -9.50
N ASP A 80 -2.87 -12.64 -9.52
CA ASP A 80 -3.91 -13.50 -10.07
C ASP A 80 -3.91 -14.87 -9.37
N SER A 81 -4.14 -14.84 -8.05
CA SER A 81 -4.08 -15.95 -7.10
C SER A 81 -4.32 -17.34 -7.73
N PRO A 82 -3.27 -18.07 -8.13
CA PRO A 82 -3.44 -19.27 -8.95
C PRO A 82 -3.68 -20.53 -8.10
N THR A 83 -3.79 -20.41 -6.78
CA THR A 83 -3.83 -21.54 -5.84
C THR A 83 -5.08 -21.51 -4.98
N VAL A 84 -5.56 -22.70 -4.58
CA VAL A 84 -6.70 -22.83 -3.65
C VAL A 84 -6.39 -22.14 -2.32
N ASP A 85 -5.19 -22.35 -1.77
CA ASP A 85 -4.76 -21.71 -0.52
C ASP A 85 -4.74 -20.18 -0.63
N GLY A 86 -4.27 -19.64 -1.76
CA GLY A 86 -4.26 -18.20 -2.01
C GLY A 86 -5.68 -17.63 -2.13
N VAL A 87 -6.60 -18.35 -2.77
CA VAL A 87 -8.02 -17.95 -2.84
C VAL A 87 -8.66 -17.95 -1.45
N MET A 88 -8.39 -18.99 -0.64
CA MET A 88 -8.89 -19.07 0.74
C MET A 88 -8.32 -17.95 1.62
N ALA A 89 -7.01 -17.71 1.56
CA ALA A 89 -6.35 -16.65 2.31
C ALA A 89 -6.84 -15.25 1.89
N LEU A 90 -7.11 -15.04 0.61
CA LEU A 90 -7.71 -13.79 0.13
C LEU A 90 -9.12 -13.58 0.67
N GLU A 91 -9.96 -14.62 0.68
CA GLU A 91 -11.31 -14.53 1.22
C GLU A 91 -11.29 -14.27 2.74
N GLU A 92 -10.37 -14.90 3.45
CA GLU A 92 -10.17 -14.62 4.87
C GLU A 92 -9.71 -13.17 5.12
N ALA A 93 -8.74 -12.69 4.35
CA ALA A 93 -8.28 -11.30 4.43
C ALA A 93 -9.44 -10.32 4.21
N ARG A 94 -10.32 -10.60 3.23
CA ARG A 94 -11.54 -9.82 2.98
C ARG A 94 -12.43 -9.79 4.21
N GLN A 95 -12.73 -10.94 4.80
CA GLN A 95 -13.57 -11.02 6.00
C GLN A 95 -12.97 -10.26 7.18
N ARG A 96 -11.65 -10.29 7.34
CA ARG A 96 -10.93 -9.54 8.37
C ARG A 96 -11.00 -8.02 8.16
N LEU A 97 -11.10 -7.54 6.91
CA LEU A 97 -11.20 -6.11 6.59
C LEU A 97 -12.63 -5.56 6.66
N VAL A 98 -13.64 -6.41 6.43
CA VAL A 98 -15.04 -6.01 6.50
C VAL A 98 -15.38 -5.45 7.90
N GLY A 99 -16.09 -4.31 7.91
CA GLY A 99 -16.59 -3.69 9.14
C GLY A 99 -15.53 -2.97 9.98
N LYS A 100 -14.29 -2.85 9.49
CA LYS A 100 -13.28 -2.00 10.15
C LYS A 100 -13.61 -0.54 9.89
N CYS A 101 -13.52 0.30 10.93
CA CYS A 101 -13.95 1.70 10.86
C CYS A 101 -13.21 2.53 9.79
N PHE A 102 -11.94 2.24 9.49
CA PHE A 102 -11.20 2.92 8.42
C PHE A 102 -11.79 2.65 7.03
N THR A 103 -12.48 1.52 6.83
CA THR A 103 -13.14 1.18 5.55
C THR A 103 -14.36 2.05 5.27
N ASP A 104 -14.89 2.71 6.32
CA ASP A 104 -15.99 3.67 6.28
C ASP A 104 -15.49 5.13 6.37
N GLY A 105 -14.18 5.36 6.19
CA GLY A 105 -13.59 6.70 6.16
C GLY A 105 -13.21 7.28 7.53
N CYS A 106 -13.11 6.47 8.58
CA CYS A 106 -12.58 6.92 9.86
C CYS A 106 -11.12 7.38 9.74
N THR A 107 -10.85 8.64 10.11
CA THR A 107 -9.50 9.23 10.14
C THR A 107 -8.97 9.46 11.54
N LEU A 108 -9.62 8.90 12.56
CA LEU A 108 -9.22 9.11 13.95
C LEU A 108 -7.97 8.28 14.27
N GLY A 109 -6.95 8.96 14.79
CA GLY A 109 -5.69 8.35 15.19
C GLY A 109 -5.05 7.57 14.04
N GLU A 110 -4.81 6.29 14.27
CA GLU A 110 -4.05 5.42 13.38
C GLU A 110 -4.89 4.77 12.27
N CYS A 111 -6.21 4.95 12.33
CA CYS A 111 -7.12 4.59 11.23
C CYS A 111 -6.76 5.33 9.94
N ALA A 112 -6.23 6.55 10.06
CA ALA A 112 -5.80 7.34 8.92
C ALA A 112 -4.67 6.64 8.13
N GLN A 113 -3.76 5.92 8.80
CA GLN A 113 -2.68 5.20 8.12
C GLN A 113 -3.19 3.96 7.39
N ALA A 114 -4.05 3.16 8.06
CA ALA A 114 -4.70 1.98 7.46
C ALA A 114 -5.58 2.38 6.26
N ALA A 115 -6.27 3.52 6.33
CA ALA A 115 -7.09 3.99 5.21
C ALA A 115 -6.29 4.15 3.90
N VAL A 116 -4.99 4.45 3.95
CA VAL A 116 -4.16 4.54 2.73
C VAL A 116 -3.94 3.16 2.11
N GLY A 117 -3.64 2.13 2.91
CA GLY A 117 -3.50 0.76 2.41
C GLY A 117 -4.83 0.21 1.89
N TRP A 118 -5.93 0.50 2.59
CA TRP A 118 -7.28 0.20 2.13
C TRP A 118 -7.59 0.78 0.75
N LEU A 119 -7.18 2.03 0.46
CA LEU A 119 -7.39 2.64 -0.86
C LEU A 119 -6.52 2.02 -1.96
N ARG A 120 -5.32 1.54 -1.64
CA ARG A 120 -4.50 0.74 -2.59
C ARG A 120 -5.12 -0.62 -2.87
N TYR A 121 -5.70 -1.25 -1.84
CA TYR A 121 -6.43 -2.50 -1.99
C TYR A 121 -7.68 -2.30 -2.85
N LEU A 122 -8.50 -1.29 -2.57
CA LEU A 122 -9.68 -0.98 -3.38
C LEU A 122 -9.36 -0.67 -4.84
N ALA A 123 -8.19 -0.09 -5.13
CA ALA A 123 -7.77 0.21 -6.49
C ALA A 123 -7.62 -1.03 -7.38
N VAL A 124 -7.52 -2.24 -6.80
CA VAL A 124 -7.38 -3.50 -7.53
C VAL A 124 -8.59 -4.43 -7.36
N THR A 125 -9.60 -4.06 -6.59
CA THR A 125 -10.77 -4.91 -6.35
C THR A 125 -11.92 -4.62 -7.31
N ASP A 126 -12.80 -5.60 -7.45
CA ASP A 126 -13.98 -5.60 -8.30
C ASP A 126 -15.29 -5.56 -7.49
N PHE A 127 -15.27 -5.06 -6.26
CA PHE A 127 -16.49 -4.94 -5.45
C PHE A 127 -17.50 -4.02 -6.14
N ALA A 128 -18.79 -4.36 -5.97
CA ALA A 128 -19.89 -3.62 -6.58
C ALA A 128 -19.90 -2.12 -6.19
N ASP A 129 -19.34 -1.76 -5.04
CA ASP A 129 -19.24 -0.38 -4.57
C ASP A 129 -17.80 0.17 -4.49
N THR A 130 -16.82 -0.47 -5.13
CA THR A 130 -15.41 -0.04 -5.15
C THR A 130 -15.27 1.44 -5.53
N GLN A 131 -15.88 1.86 -6.64
CA GLN A 131 -15.77 3.24 -7.12
C GLN A 131 -16.30 4.25 -6.09
N ARG A 132 -17.46 3.98 -5.51
CA ARG A 132 -18.07 4.82 -4.46
C ARG A 132 -17.15 4.94 -3.24
N ARG A 133 -16.52 3.84 -2.83
CA ARG A 133 -15.60 3.81 -1.68
C ARG A 133 -14.29 4.55 -1.97
N LEU A 134 -13.72 4.39 -3.17
CA LEU A 134 -12.54 5.13 -3.62
C LEU A 134 -12.80 6.65 -3.61
N GLU A 135 -13.93 7.09 -4.17
CA GLU A 135 -14.32 8.50 -4.15
C GLU A 135 -14.49 9.05 -2.73
N ALA A 136 -15.11 8.29 -1.83
CA ALA A 136 -15.24 8.66 -0.42
C ALA A 136 -13.86 8.76 0.26
N GLY A 137 -12.96 7.83 -0.01
CA GLY A 137 -11.59 7.84 0.49
C GLY A 137 -10.77 9.03 -0.04
N LEU A 138 -10.90 9.38 -1.32
CA LEU A 138 -10.23 10.55 -1.88
C LEU A 138 -10.76 11.87 -1.31
N LYS A 139 -12.07 11.96 -1.03
CA LYS A 139 -12.65 13.09 -0.28
C LYS A 139 -12.08 13.18 1.13
N MET A 140 -11.87 12.04 1.79
CA MET A 140 -11.21 11.98 3.09
C MET A 140 -9.77 12.50 3.02
N VAL A 141 -8.97 12.04 2.04
CA VAL A 141 -7.60 12.52 1.81
C VAL A 141 -7.61 14.04 1.59
N ASN A 142 -8.50 14.55 0.75
CA ASN A 142 -8.68 15.99 0.52
C ASN A 142 -8.97 16.76 1.82
N GLY A 143 -9.83 16.24 2.68
CA GLY A 143 -10.17 16.85 3.97
C GLY A 143 -9.00 16.89 4.97
N LEU A 144 -7.97 16.06 4.78
CA LEU A 144 -6.79 16.01 5.64
C LEU A 144 -5.65 16.93 5.18
N ARG A 145 -5.80 17.71 4.10
CA ARG A 145 -4.76 18.64 3.64
C ARG A 145 -4.28 19.56 4.77
N ASP A 146 -2.96 19.71 4.89
CA ASP A 146 -2.33 20.58 5.89
C ASP A 146 -2.08 22.02 5.43
N GLY A 147 -2.34 22.32 4.15
CA GLY A 147 -2.06 23.62 3.52
C GLY A 147 -0.62 23.78 3.01
N LEU A 148 0.25 22.78 3.23
CA LEU A 148 1.67 22.79 2.90
C LEU A 148 2.05 21.73 1.85
N GLY A 149 1.05 21.21 1.11
CA GLY A 149 1.25 20.14 0.14
C GLY A 149 1.42 18.76 0.78
N ARG A 150 0.96 18.57 2.02
CA ARG A 150 0.87 17.25 2.68
C ARG A 150 -0.51 17.04 3.30
N TRP A 151 -0.67 15.90 3.98
CA TRP A 151 -1.90 15.51 4.67
C TRP A 151 -1.61 15.20 6.13
N LYS A 152 -2.49 15.65 7.03
CA LYS A 152 -2.41 15.44 8.47
C LYS A 152 -2.64 13.98 8.79
N GLY A 153 -1.71 13.37 9.52
CA GLY A 153 -1.83 11.99 10.02
C GLY A 153 -1.56 10.88 8.99
N LEU A 154 -1.43 11.21 7.70
CA LEU A 154 -1.13 10.22 6.65
C LEU A 154 0.39 10.07 6.44
N PRO A 155 0.89 8.85 6.17
CA PRO A 155 2.27 8.63 5.71
C PRO A 155 2.45 9.29 4.33
N PHE A 156 3.32 10.28 4.24
CA PHE A 156 3.40 11.17 3.08
C PHE A 156 3.77 10.42 1.79
N TYR A 157 4.87 9.66 1.79
CA TYR A 157 5.34 9.00 0.57
C TYR A 157 4.42 7.83 0.19
N TYR A 158 3.91 7.11 1.18
CA TYR A 158 2.97 6.02 0.94
C TYR A 158 1.62 6.52 0.40
N THR A 159 1.17 7.71 0.84
CA THR A 159 -0.01 8.37 0.27
C THR A 159 0.23 8.79 -1.18
N LEU A 160 1.42 9.34 -1.49
CA LEU A 160 1.80 9.64 -2.87
C LEU A 160 1.82 8.39 -3.76
N LEU A 161 2.37 7.29 -3.25
CA LEU A 161 2.37 6.00 -3.95
C LEU A 161 0.93 5.57 -4.26
N MET A 162 0.05 5.56 -3.26
CA MET A 162 -1.37 5.22 -3.42
C MET A 162 -2.05 6.09 -4.47
N LEU A 163 -1.86 7.41 -4.41
CA LEU A 163 -2.47 8.34 -5.37
C LEU A 163 -1.93 8.14 -6.79
N SER A 164 -0.64 7.80 -6.93
CA SER A 164 -0.01 7.56 -8.24
C SER A 164 -0.48 6.27 -8.91
N GLU A 165 -1.02 5.32 -8.14
CA GLU A 165 -1.59 4.06 -8.63
C GLU A 165 -3.05 4.21 -9.08
N GLN A 166 -3.69 5.35 -8.80
CA GLN A 166 -5.10 5.60 -9.14
C GLN A 166 -5.23 6.51 -10.37
N ASP A 167 -5.77 5.97 -11.47
CA ASP A 167 -6.11 6.77 -12.65
C ASP A 167 -7.47 7.47 -12.49
N SER A 168 -7.52 8.46 -11.60
CA SER A 168 -8.72 9.29 -11.42
C SER A 168 -8.40 10.79 -11.43
N PRO A 169 -9.32 11.65 -11.89
CA PRO A 169 -9.16 13.09 -11.81
C PRO A 169 -8.98 13.60 -10.37
N ASP A 170 -9.57 12.89 -9.40
CA ASP A 170 -9.54 13.24 -7.99
C ASP A 170 -8.16 12.97 -7.39
N ALA A 171 -7.57 11.80 -7.67
CA ALA A 171 -6.20 11.48 -7.29
C ALA A 171 -5.20 12.47 -7.91
N ARG A 172 -5.35 12.78 -9.21
CA ARG A 172 -4.50 13.79 -9.88
C ARG A 172 -4.59 15.18 -9.25
N ARG A 173 -5.75 15.59 -8.72
CA ARG A 173 -5.87 16.86 -7.98
C ARG A 173 -5.09 16.84 -6.67
N GLU A 174 -5.08 15.71 -5.96
CA GLU A 174 -4.28 15.56 -4.74
C GLU A 174 -2.78 15.50 -5.05
N LEU A 175 -2.36 14.84 -6.13
CA LEU A 175 -0.96 14.85 -6.60
C LEU A 175 -0.48 16.28 -6.93
N ARG A 176 -1.27 17.06 -7.68
CA ARG A 176 -0.95 18.47 -7.96
C ARG A 176 -0.85 19.33 -6.70
N TYR A 177 -1.71 19.08 -5.71
CA TYR A 177 -1.62 19.76 -4.42
C TYR A 177 -0.29 19.49 -3.71
N ALA A 178 0.26 18.28 -3.82
CA ALA A 178 1.54 17.90 -3.21
C ALA A 178 2.78 18.24 -4.08
N ALA A 179 2.61 18.63 -5.34
CA ALA A 179 3.68 18.77 -6.33
C ALA A 179 4.83 19.69 -5.87
N SER A 180 4.52 20.87 -5.34
CA SER A 180 5.55 21.83 -4.87
C SER A 180 6.38 21.27 -3.71
N THR A 181 5.76 20.50 -2.82
CA THR A 181 6.50 19.79 -1.76
C THR A 181 7.33 18.64 -2.33
N CYS A 182 6.87 17.97 -3.38
CA CYS A 182 7.63 16.93 -4.08
C CYS A 182 8.89 17.50 -4.76
N GLU A 183 8.77 18.62 -5.48
CA GLU A 183 9.89 19.33 -6.12
C GLU A 183 10.95 19.71 -5.08
N ARG A 184 10.51 20.31 -3.97
CA ARG A 184 11.40 20.69 -2.87
C ARG A 184 12.12 19.47 -2.29
N LEU A 185 11.42 18.36 -2.05
CA LEU A 185 12.03 17.14 -1.51
C LEU A 185 13.00 16.48 -2.51
N LEU A 186 12.75 16.55 -3.82
CA LEU A 186 13.68 16.03 -4.84
C LEU A 186 14.98 16.83 -4.95
N SER A 187 14.95 18.11 -4.61
CA SER A 187 16.14 18.97 -4.54
C SER A 187 17.04 18.66 -3.35
N MET A 188 16.53 17.93 -2.34
CA MET A 188 17.30 17.52 -1.18
C MET A 188 18.09 16.24 -1.46
N GLN A 189 19.26 16.12 -0.84
CA GLN A 189 20.03 14.87 -0.90
C GLN A 189 19.26 13.76 -0.18
N ALA A 190 18.89 12.72 -0.92
CA ALA A 190 18.26 11.54 -0.35
C ALA A 190 19.31 10.69 0.39
N PRO A 191 18.92 10.00 1.47
CA PRO A 191 19.74 8.94 2.05
C PRO A 191 20.09 7.89 0.99
N ASP A 192 21.32 7.40 1.04
CA ASP A 192 21.79 6.32 0.16
C ASP A 192 21.38 4.95 0.74
N ASP A 193 20.07 4.78 0.90
CA ASP A 193 19.44 3.54 1.33
C ASP A 193 18.28 3.18 0.37
N VAL A 194 17.85 1.91 0.41
CA VAL A 194 16.80 1.38 -0.48
C VAL A 194 15.50 2.19 -0.40
N TYR A 195 15.14 2.69 0.78
CA TYR A 195 13.93 3.49 0.96
C TYR A 195 14.12 4.93 0.47
N GLY A 196 15.33 5.49 0.58
CA GLY A 196 15.70 6.77 -0.02
C GLY A 196 15.52 6.76 -1.53
N GLN A 197 15.99 5.70 -2.18
CA GLN A 197 15.84 5.49 -3.63
C GLN A 197 14.35 5.35 -4.01
N ARG A 198 13.58 4.52 -3.29
CA ARG A 198 12.13 4.37 -3.53
C ARG A 198 11.35 5.66 -3.35
N ARG A 199 11.61 6.40 -2.26
CA ARG A 199 10.97 7.71 -2.04
C ARG A 199 11.26 8.67 -3.17
N ARG A 200 12.51 8.72 -3.64
CA ARG A 200 12.89 9.53 -4.81
C ARG A 200 12.11 9.12 -6.06
N ALA A 201 12.04 7.83 -6.37
CA ALA A 201 11.30 7.32 -7.52
C ALA A 201 9.79 7.63 -7.44
N VAL A 202 9.19 7.55 -6.24
CA VAL A 202 7.79 7.96 -6.02
C VAL A 202 7.59 9.45 -6.32
N LEU A 203 8.47 10.32 -5.81
CA LEU A 203 8.39 11.76 -6.08
C LEU A 203 8.51 12.07 -7.59
N GLU A 204 9.46 11.45 -8.28
CA GLU A 204 9.66 11.61 -9.73
C GLU A 204 8.41 11.17 -10.51
N ARG A 205 7.83 10.01 -10.15
CA ARG A 205 6.57 9.52 -10.74
C ARG A 205 5.42 10.50 -10.54
N VAL A 206 5.26 11.04 -9.34
CA VAL A 206 4.18 12.00 -9.03
C VAL A 206 4.29 13.24 -9.91
N LEU A 207 5.48 13.80 -10.07
CA LEU A 207 5.67 14.99 -10.90
C LEU A 207 5.41 14.73 -12.38
N CYS A 208 5.63 13.51 -12.87
CA CYS A 208 5.27 13.13 -14.24
C CYS A 208 3.75 13.02 -14.47
N LEU A 209 2.97 12.83 -13.40
CA LEU A 209 1.50 12.66 -13.47
C LEU A 209 0.71 13.96 -13.25
N CYS A 210 1.38 15.03 -12.81
CA CYS A 210 0.80 16.33 -12.51
C CYS A 210 0.49 17.14 -13.77
#